data_AF-A0A3P2A1X9-F1
#
_entry.id   AF-A0A3P2A1X9-F1
#
_cell.length_a   1.000
_cell.length_b   1.000
_cell.length_c   1.000
_cell.angle_alpha   90.00
_cell.angle_beta   90.00
_cell.angle_gamma   90.00
#
_symmetry.space_group_name_H-M   'P 1'
#
loop_
_entity.id
_entity.type
_entity.pdbx_description
1 polymer ?
#
loop_
_entity_poly.entity_id
_entity_poly.type
_entity_poly.pdbx_seq_one_letter_code
_entity_poly.pdbx_strand_id
1 'polypeptide(L)'
;DVDSRGAILNNSRRNTQTQLGGWIQGNPWLATGEARVIVNQVNSANPSLLNGYIEVGGKRAEVVLANPAGIQVDGGGFINSAGATLTTGLPFIRNGQLDGIQVAGAGKVGIGKGGLDGRDADYTRILSRAAEINGGIWAKDLQVTAGENDFDAAGKHTPRSSTNTPAVAIDTGELGGMYADKITLISTDKDATVRNQGQIFAQAGGVSIDAAGRLGNSGTLASQGSADIRAKQVENSGTVSAKGQLNLR
;
A
#
# COMPACT_ATOMS: atom_id res chain seq x y z
N ASP A 1 -1.77 -16.91 -1.92
CA ASP A 1 -3.12 -16.35 -2.03
C ASP A 1 -3.84 -16.39 -0.70
N VAL A 2 -4.84 -15.53 -0.54
CA VAL A 2 -5.78 -15.50 0.57
C VAL A 2 -7.17 -15.49 -0.05
N ASP A 3 -7.99 -16.50 0.26
CA ASP A 3 -9.38 -16.54 -0.19
C ASP A 3 -10.30 -15.73 0.72
N SER A 4 -11.59 -15.70 0.42
CA SER A 4 -12.58 -14.91 1.16
C SER A 4 -12.78 -15.29 2.62
N ARG A 5 -12.28 -16.46 3.06
CA ARG A 5 -12.27 -16.85 4.48
C ARG A 5 -11.15 -16.18 5.26
N GLY A 6 -10.16 -15.61 4.55
CA GLY A 6 -9.01 -14.96 5.14
C GLY A 6 -7.91 -15.94 5.58
N ALA A 7 -6.89 -15.39 6.24
CA ALA A 7 -5.75 -16.14 6.76
C ALA A 7 -5.29 -15.56 8.11
N ILE A 8 -4.77 -16.42 8.98
CA ILE A 8 -4.23 -16.02 10.28
C ILE A 8 -2.71 -16.21 10.29
N LEU A 9 -1.99 -15.12 10.57
CA LEU A 9 -0.58 -15.12 10.91
C LEU A 9 -0.45 -15.32 12.42
N ASN A 10 -0.14 -16.54 12.87
CA ASN A 10 -0.07 -16.87 14.30
C ASN A 10 1.19 -16.31 14.96
N ASN A 11 1.05 -15.13 15.57
CA ASN A 11 2.09 -14.42 16.31
C ASN A 11 1.88 -14.50 17.84
N SER A 12 1.33 -15.62 18.32
CA SER A 12 1.06 -15.84 19.75
C SER A 12 1.90 -16.97 20.31
N ARG A 13 2.48 -16.80 21.51
CA ARG A 13 3.15 -17.90 22.25
C ARG A 13 2.21 -18.72 23.13
N ARG A 14 0.95 -18.31 23.23
CA ARG A 14 -0.09 -18.96 24.04
C ARG A 14 -1.33 -19.18 23.18
N ASN A 15 -2.25 -20.02 23.65
CA ASN A 15 -3.55 -20.12 23.02
C ASN A 15 -4.20 -18.72 23.02
N THR A 16 -4.73 -18.31 21.87
CA THR A 16 -5.34 -16.99 21.70
C THR A 16 -6.62 -17.11 20.89
N GLN A 17 -7.59 -16.25 21.19
CA GLN A 17 -8.77 -16.11 20.36
C GLN A 17 -8.46 -15.16 19.21
N THR A 18 -8.92 -15.54 18.01
CA THR A 18 -8.84 -14.78 16.77
C THR A 18 -10.24 -14.49 16.25
N GLN A 19 -10.38 -13.46 15.43
CA GLN A 19 -11.65 -13.06 14.82
C GLN A 19 -12.05 -14.02 13.70
N LEU A 20 -11.10 -14.42 12.85
CA LEU A 20 -11.36 -15.28 11.70
C LEU A 20 -11.51 -16.76 12.08
N GLY A 21 -10.70 -17.25 13.03
CA GLY A 21 -10.54 -18.68 13.29
C GLY A 21 -10.95 -19.13 14.69
N GLY A 22 -11.46 -18.23 15.54
CA GLY A 22 -11.74 -18.55 16.93
C GLY A 22 -10.47 -18.88 17.71
N TRP A 23 -10.53 -19.87 18.61
CA TRP A 23 -9.38 -20.25 19.43
C TRP A 23 -8.33 -21.01 18.61
N ILE A 24 -7.10 -20.48 18.60
CA ILE A 24 -5.94 -21.14 18.02
C ILE A 24 -4.91 -21.47 19.11
N GLN A 25 -4.12 -22.53 18.88
CA GLN A 25 -3.01 -22.87 19.77
C GLN A 25 -1.84 -21.88 19.59
N GLY A 26 -1.04 -21.71 20.65
CA GLY A 26 0.19 -20.93 20.57
C GLY A 26 1.16 -21.51 19.53
N ASN A 27 1.87 -20.61 18.84
CA ASN A 27 2.88 -20.96 17.86
C ASN A 27 4.18 -21.44 18.56
N PRO A 28 4.55 -22.73 18.43
CA PRO A 28 5.74 -23.27 19.08
C PRO A 28 7.04 -22.71 18.49
N TRP A 29 7.00 -22.09 17.30
CA TRP A 29 8.17 -21.56 16.61
C TRP A 29 8.59 -20.17 17.09
N LEU A 30 7.84 -19.54 18.00
CA LEU A 30 8.14 -18.23 18.59
C LEU A 30 8.92 -18.35 19.90
N ALA A 31 9.84 -19.33 19.99
CA ALA A 31 10.59 -19.61 21.21
C ALA A 31 11.40 -18.41 21.71
N THR A 32 11.90 -17.58 20.80
CA THR A 32 12.71 -16.37 21.06
C THR A 32 11.89 -15.09 21.21
N GLY A 33 10.55 -15.17 21.12
CA GLY A 33 9.64 -14.04 21.21
C GLY A 33 8.70 -13.92 20.00
N GLU A 34 7.64 -13.13 20.14
CA GLU A 34 6.76 -12.81 19.02
C GLU A 34 7.41 -11.79 18.06
N ALA A 35 7.07 -11.90 16.77
CA ALA A 35 7.57 -11.02 15.73
C ALA A 35 7.04 -9.59 15.89
N ARG A 36 7.86 -8.60 15.48
CA ARG A 36 7.44 -7.21 15.28
C ARG A 36 7.05 -6.93 13.82
N VAL A 37 7.65 -7.66 12.89
CA VAL A 37 7.38 -7.62 11.45
C VAL A 37 7.27 -9.06 10.95
N ILE A 38 6.23 -9.35 10.18
CA ILE A 38 5.99 -10.65 9.54
C ILE A 38 6.08 -10.45 8.03
N VAL A 39 7.13 -10.99 7.42
CA VAL A 39 7.35 -10.91 5.97
C VAL A 39 6.87 -12.18 5.31
N ASN A 40 5.91 -12.06 4.41
CA ASN A 40 5.45 -13.12 3.53
C ASN A 40 5.97 -12.83 2.13
N GLN A 41 7.09 -13.46 1.77
CA GLN A 41 7.71 -13.31 0.47
C GLN A 41 7.33 -14.48 -0.44
N VAL A 42 6.73 -14.17 -1.58
CA VAL A 42 6.37 -15.12 -2.61
C VAL A 42 7.42 -15.09 -3.71
N ASN A 43 7.94 -16.26 -4.06
CA ASN A 43 8.82 -16.45 -5.21
C ASN A 43 8.07 -17.25 -6.29
N SER A 44 7.27 -16.55 -7.07
CA SER A 44 6.41 -17.12 -8.11
C SER A 44 6.43 -16.21 -9.34
N ALA A 45 6.15 -16.79 -10.51
CA ALA A 45 5.88 -16.03 -11.73
C ALA A 45 4.45 -15.46 -11.77
N ASN A 46 3.57 -15.94 -10.89
CA ASN A 46 2.17 -15.52 -10.81
C ASN A 46 1.97 -14.48 -9.70
N PRO A 47 1.06 -13.50 -9.91
CA PRO A 47 0.70 -12.55 -8.87
C PRO A 47 -0.02 -13.25 -7.71
N SER A 48 0.07 -12.64 -6.53
CA SER A 48 -0.70 -13.07 -5.35
C SER A 48 -2.13 -12.55 -5.44
N LEU A 49 -3.12 -13.38 -5.12
CA LEU A 49 -4.53 -12.98 -5.00
C LEU A 49 -4.91 -12.83 -3.53
N LEU A 50 -5.43 -11.67 -3.13
CA LEU A 50 -5.85 -11.35 -1.76
C LEU A 50 -7.33 -10.97 -1.75
N ASN A 51 -8.18 -11.96 -1.50
CA ASN A 51 -9.64 -11.84 -1.57
C ASN A 51 -10.32 -11.90 -0.20
N GLY A 52 -9.55 -11.79 0.88
CA GLY A 52 -10.03 -11.83 2.27
C GLY A 52 -9.03 -11.26 3.26
N TYR A 53 -9.41 -11.23 4.53
CA TYR A 53 -8.64 -10.56 5.56
C TYR A 53 -7.44 -11.38 6.03
N ILE A 54 -6.35 -10.69 6.37
CA ILE A 54 -5.19 -11.25 7.04
C ILE A 54 -5.18 -10.78 8.49
N GLU A 55 -5.27 -11.72 9.42
CA GLU A 55 -5.29 -11.45 10.85
C GLU A 55 -3.95 -11.82 11.49
N VAL A 56 -3.37 -10.92 12.29
CA VAL A 56 -2.27 -11.26 13.20
C VAL A 56 -2.87 -11.81 14.50
N GLY A 57 -2.79 -13.13 14.69
CA GLY A 57 -3.25 -13.77 15.92
C GLY A 57 -2.25 -13.55 17.06
N GLY A 58 -2.69 -12.97 18.18
CA GLY A 58 -1.83 -12.69 19.33
C GLY A 58 -1.20 -11.30 19.29
N LYS A 59 0.13 -11.21 19.42
CA LYS A 59 0.80 -9.91 19.52
C LYS A 59 0.75 -9.17 18.18
N ARG A 60 0.27 -7.93 18.20
CA ARG A 60 0.22 -7.01 17.04
C ARG A 60 1.61 -6.84 16.41
N ALA A 61 1.68 -6.93 15.08
CA ALA A 61 2.92 -6.84 14.29
C ALA A 61 2.66 -6.17 12.93
N GLU A 62 3.70 -5.64 12.29
CA GLU A 62 3.64 -5.23 10.88
C GLU A 62 3.55 -6.46 9.97
N VAL A 63 2.77 -6.36 8.90
CA VAL A 63 2.66 -7.39 7.87
C VAL A 63 3.19 -6.87 6.54
N VAL A 64 4.19 -7.55 5.98
CA VAL A 64 4.71 -7.28 4.64
C VAL A 64 4.34 -8.43 3.73
N LEU A 65 3.63 -8.14 2.63
CA LEU A 65 3.32 -9.08 1.57
C LEU A 65 4.12 -8.68 0.33
N ALA A 66 5.10 -9.52 -0.03
CA ALA A 66 6.02 -9.25 -1.13
C ALA A 66 5.85 -10.29 -2.24
N ASN A 67 5.48 -9.84 -3.44
CA ASN A 67 5.48 -10.68 -4.63
C ASN A 67 5.91 -9.86 -5.87
N PRO A 68 7.14 -10.07 -6.39
CA PRO A 68 7.63 -9.37 -7.57
C PRO A 68 6.79 -9.54 -8.84
N ALA A 69 6.04 -10.62 -8.98
CA ALA A 69 5.14 -10.83 -10.12
C ALA A 69 3.87 -9.96 -10.04
N GLY A 70 3.52 -9.46 -8.86
CA GLY A 70 2.37 -8.59 -8.62
C GLY A 70 1.48 -9.05 -7.47
N ILE A 71 0.57 -8.18 -7.07
CA ILE A 71 -0.44 -8.44 -6.04
C ILE A 71 -1.78 -7.90 -6.53
N GLN A 72 -2.83 -8.70 -6.44
CA GLN A 72 -4.20 -8.31 -6.76
C GLN A 72 -5.06 -8.46 -5.51
N VAL A 73 -5.74 -7.39 -5.11
CA VAL A 73 -6.62 -7.36 -3.93
C VAL A 73 -8.05 -7.16 -4.39
N ASP A 74 -8.97 -8.02 -3.98
CA ASP A 74 -10.40 -7.89 -4.28
C ASP A 74 -11.23 -8.29 -3.05
N GLY A 75 -11.39 -7.36 -2.11
CA GLY A 75 -12.05 -7.61 -0.81
C GLY A 75 -11.09 -8.04 0.30
N GLY A 76 -9.82 -7.66 0.19
CA GLY A 76 -8.80 -7.94 1.22
C GLY A 76 -8.80 -6.92 2.35
N GLY A 77 -8.18 -7.27 3.47
CA GLY A 77 -8.00 -6.36 4.59
C GLY A 77 -7.07 -6.91 5.66
N PHE A 78 -6.89 -6.14 6.73
CA PHE A 78 -5.99 -6.52 7.83
C PHE A 78 -6.69 -6.42 9.17
N ILE A 79 -6.38 -7.37 10.08
CA ILE A 79 -6.87 -7.40 11.46
C ILE A 79 -5.66 -7.51 12.38
N ASN A 80 -5.61 -6.67 13.41
CA ASN A 80 -4.56 -6.62 14.43
C ASN A 80 -3.14 -6.43 13.86
N SER A 81 -3.01 -5.77 12.72
CA SER A 81 -1.70 -5.44 12.11
C SER A 81 -1.26 -4.04 12.53
N ALA A 82 -0.03 -3.86 13.02
CA ALA A 82 0.54 -2.53 13.31
C ALA A 82 0.61 -1.66 12.06
N GLY A 83 1.03 -2.25 10.95
CA GLY A 83 1.10 -1.65 9.63
C GLY A 83 0.97 -2.74 8.58
N ALA A 84 0.58 -2.36 7.38
CA ALA A 84 0.50 -3.28 6.25
C ALA A 84 1.29 -2.72 5.06
N THR A 85 2.17 -3.54 4.48
CA THR A 85 2.93 -3.19 3.28
C THR A 85 2.66 -4.23 2.19
N LEU A 86 2.03 -3.80 1.09
CA LEU A 86 1.91 -4.57 -0.14
C LEU A 86 3.03 -4.14 -1.08
N THR A 87 3.86 -5.08 -1.54
CA THR A 87 4.99 -4.72 -2.40
C THR A 87 5.26 -5.71 -3.52
N THR A 88 5.69 -5.19 -4.66
CA THR A 88 6.30 -5.97 -5.75
C THR A 88 7.82 -5.91 -5.71
N GLY A 89 8.38 -5.39 -4.61
CA GLY A 89 9.79 -5.38 -4.35
C GLY A 89 10.26 -6.64 -3.63
N LEU A 90 11.58 -6.84 -3.63
CA LEU A 90 12.26 -7.87 -2.89
C LEU A 90 12.66 -7.32 -1.51
N PRO A 91 12.17 -7.89 -0.39
CA PRO A 91 12.61 -7.50 0.94
C PRO A 91 14.02 -8.02 1.21
N PHE A 92 14.85 -7.21 1.88
CA PHE A 92 16.16 -7.60 2.38
C PHE A 92 16.08 -7.87 3.88
N ILE A 93 16.39 -9.10 4.27
CA ILE A 93 16.40 -9.49 5.68
C ILE A 93 17.84 -9.77 6.09
N ARG A 94 18.34 -9.06 7.10
CA ARG A 94 19.67 -9.28 7.69
C ARG A 94 19.53 -9.44 9.20
N ASN A 95 20.18 -10.46 9.77
CA ASN A 95 20.14 -10.74 11.21
C ASN A 95 18.71 -10.82 11.81
N GLY A 96 17.75 -11.32 11.02
CA GLY A 96 16.34 -11.43 11.43
C GLY A 96 15.55 -10.11 11.45
N GLN A 97 16.09 -9.04 10.88
CA GLN A 97 15.43 -7.74 10.74
C GLN A 97 15.19 -7.41 9.27
N LEU A 98 14.07 -6.73 9.01
CA LEU A 98 13.79 -6.14 7.70
C LEU A 98 14.64 -4.88 7.56
N ASP A 99 15.61 -4.92 6.65
CA ASP A 99 16.54 -3.81 6.44
C ASP A 99 16.11 -2.87 5.33
N GLY A 100 15.28 -3.37 4.40
CA GLY A 100 14.77 -2.59 3.30
C GLY A 100 13.98 -3.42 2.29
N ILE A 101 13.49 -2.75 1.25
CA ILE A 101 12.74 -3.35 0.15
C ILE A 101 13.24 -2.73 -1.16
N GLN A 102 13.57 -3.54 -2.15
CA GLN A 102 13.93 -3.06 -3.49
C GLN A 102 12.83 -3.34 -4.49
N VAL A 103 12.24 -2.28 -5.03
CA VAL A 103 11.31 -2.33 -6.15
C VAL A 103 12.11 -2.08 -7.43
N ALA A 104 12.43 -3.14 -8.15
CA ALA A 104 13.18 -3.09 -9.43
C ALA A 104 12.47 -3.82 -10.58
N GLY A 105 11.42 -4.59 -10.29
CA GLY A 105 10.69 -5.39 -11.27
C GLY A 105 9.54 -4.64 -11.96
N ALA A 106 8.83 -5.33 -12.85
CA ALA A 106 7.67 -4.78 -13.57
C ALA A 106 6.32 -5.06 -12.87
N GLY A 107 6.33 -5.72 -11.71
CA GLY A 107 5.12 -6.13 -10.99
C GLY A 107 4.26 -4.94 -10.57
N LYS A 108 2.94 -5.14 -10.63
CA LYS A 108 1.94 -4.14 -10.23
C LYS A 108 1.17 -4.56 -8.98
N VAL A 109 0.64 -3.57 -8.26
CA VAL A 109 -0.40 -3.81 -7.25
C VAL A 109 -1.73 -3.32 -7.80
N GLY A 110 -2.69 -4.23 -7.95
CA GLY A 110 -4.05 -3.90 -8.35
C GLY A 110 -5.04 -4.02 -7.19
N ILE A 111 -5.94 -3.06 -7.09
CA ILE A 111 -7.08 -3.08 -6.17
C ILE A 111 -8.35 -3.17 -7.02
N GLY A 112 -9.00 -4.32 -6.98
CA GLY A 112 -10.26 -4.61 -7.64
C GLY A 112 -11.47 -4.02 -6.89
N LYS A 113 -12.65 -4.31 -7.43
CA LYS A 113 -13.95 -3.76 -7.00
C LYS A 113 -14.28 -3.96 -5.52
N GLY A 114 -13.84 -5.06 -4.92
CA GLY A 114 -14.04 -5.39 -3.52
C GLY A 114 -13.18 -4.56 -2.58
N GLY A 115 -12.17 -3.87 -3.11
CA GLY A 115 -11.36 -2.91 -2.39
C GLY A 115 -10.35 -3.53 -1.42
N LEU A 116 -9.75 -2.67 -0.61
CA LEU A 116 -8.78 -2.96 0.43
C LEU A 116 -9.16 -2.23 1.73
N ASP A 117 -9.39 -3.00 2.80
CA ASP A 117 -9.60 -2.46 4.14
C ASP A 117 -8.32 -2.47 4.99
N GLY A 118 -7.65 -1.32 5.05
CA GLY A 118 -6.48 -1.07 5.89
C GLY A 118 -6.79 -0.28 7.17
N ARG A 119 -8.05 -0.14 7.58
CA ARG A 119 -8.44 0.74 8.71
C ARG A 119 -7.94 0.29 10.07
N ASP A 120 -7.72 -1.01 10.26
CA ASP A 120 -7.21 -1.55 11.53
C ASP A 120 -5.69 -1.40 11.68
N ALA A 121 -4.98 -1.15 10.58
CA ALA A 121 -3.56 -0.82 10.57
C ALA A 121 -3.34 0.66 10.88
N ASP A 122 -2.18 1.00 11.44
CA ASP A 122 -1.81 2.40 11.68
C ASP A 122 -1.44 3.10 10.37
N TYR A 123 -0.91 2.31 9.42
CA TYR A 123 -0.66 2.74 8.04
C TYR A 123 -0.80 1.57 7.06
N THR A 124 -1.05 1.91 5.80
CA THR A 124 -1.01 1.00 4.66
C THR A 124 -0.06 1.55 3.59
N ARG A 125 0.90 0.74 3.16
CA ARG A 125 1.86 1.07 2.10
C ARG A 125 1.64 0.18 0.88
N ILE A 126 1.69 0.79 -0.30
CA ILE A 126 1.76 0.10 -1.59
C ILE A 126 3.06 0.54 -2.25
N LEU A 127 4.03 -0.37 -2.34
CA LEU A 127 5.37 -0.11 -2.89
C LEU A 127 5.56 -0.97 -4.13
N SER A 128 5.45 -0.40 -5.32
CA SER A 128 5.34 -1.21 -6.54
C SER A 128 5.88 -0.50 -7.78
N ARG A 129 5.99 -1.22 -8.90
CA ARG A 129 6.33 -0.56 -10.17
C ARG A 129 5.21 0.39 -10.59
N ALA A 130 3.98 -0.09 -10.54
CA ALA A 130 2.78 0.69 -10.79
C ALA A 130 1.60 0.15 -9.96
N ALA A 131 0.64 1.02 -9.67
CA ALA A 131 -0.56 0.70 -8.93
C ALA A 131 -1.82 1.01 -9.75
N GLU A 132 -2.78 0.09 -9.75
CA GLU A 132 -4.08 0.22 -10.43
C GLU A 132 -5.20 0.11 -9.40
N ILE A 133 -5.91 1.20 -9.14
CA ILE A 133 -6.88 1.33 -8.06
C ILE A 133 -8.28 1.46 -8.67
N ASN A 134 -8.96 0.32 -8.83
CA ASN A 134 -10.28 0.19 -9.44
C ASN A 134 -11.40 -0.10 -8.42
N GLY A 135 -11.07 -0.15 -7.12
CA GLY A 135 -12.01 -0.13 -6.01
C GLY A 135 -11.50 0.73 -4.86
N GLY A 136 -12.24 0.75 -3.76
CA GLY A 136 -11.91 1.58 -2.60
C GLY A 136 -10.72 1.06 -1.79
N ILE A 137 -9.83 1.95 -1.37
CA ILE A 137 -8.87 1.71 -0.28
C ILE A 137 -9.31 2.56 0.91
N TRP A 138 -9.46 1.95 2.09
CA TRP A 138 -9.72 2.65 3.34
C TRP A 138 -8.54 2.47 4.29
N ALA A 139 -7.99 3.56 4.83
CA ALA A 139 -6.83 3.51 5.71
C ALA A 139 -6.84 4.65 6.73
N LYS A 140 -5.92 4.62 7.71
CA LYS A 140 -5.60 5.79 8.54
C LYS A 140 -4.55 6.67 7.83
N ASP A 141 -3.37 6.11 7.58
CA ASP A 141 -2.33 6.70 6.71
C ASP A 141 -2.12 5.79 5.50
N LEU A 142 -2.40 6.28 4.30
CA LEU A 142 -2.16 5.57 3.04
C LEU A 142 -0.96 6.17 2.33
N GLN A 143 -0.01 5.31 1.96
CA GLN A 143 1.15 5.70 1.15
C GLN A 143 1.26 4.80 -0.06
N VAL A 144 1.28 5.38 -1.25
CA VAL A 144 1.50 4.67 -2.51
C VAL A 144 2.76 5.24 -3.15
N THR A 145 3.78 4.41 -3.33
CA THR A 145 5.01 4.76 -4.04
C THR A 145 5.18 3.87 -5.24
N ALA A 146 5.15 4.50 -6.42
CA ALA A 146 5.31 3.86 -7.71
C ALA A 146 6.64 4.27 -8.39
N GLY A 147 7.15 3.38 -9.23
CA GLY A 147 8.46 3.50 -9.89
C GLY A 147 9.50 2.56 -9.30
N GLU A 148 10.72 2.59 -9.84
CA GLU A 148 11.83 1.83 -9.30
C GLU A 148 12.48 2.56 -8.13
N ASN A 149 12.57 1.90 -6.98
CA ASN A 149 12.94 2.53 -5.72
C ASN A 149 13.64 1.52 -4.79
N ASP A 150 14.64 1.97 -4.05
CA ASP A 150 15.13 1.29 -2.86
C ASP A 150 14.52 1.94 -1.62
N PHE A 151 13.95 1.15 -0.72
CA PHE A 151 13.39 1.58 0.54
C PHE A 151 14.24 1.08 1.70
N ASP A 152 14.49 1.92 2.69
CA ASP A 152 15.06 1.49 3.97
C ASP A 152 13.97 0.91 4.91
N ALA A 153 14.39 0.37 6.05
CA ALA A 153 13.50 -0.19 7.07
C ALA A 153 12.47 0.81 7.64
N ALA A 154 12.74 2.12 7.54
CA ALA A 154 11.81 3.16 7.98
C ALA A 154 10.77 3.52 6.90
N GLY A 155 10.95 3.02 5.68
CA GLY A 155 10.12 3.31 4.51
C GLY A 155 10.55 4.55 3.73
N LYS A 156 11.74 5.11 3.99
CA LYS A 156 12.30 6.19 3.17
C LYS A 156 12.76 5.60 1.84
N HIS A 157 12.31 6.22 0.74
CA HIS A 157 12.65 5.79 -0.61
C HIS A 157 13.86 6.55 -1.17
N THR A 158 14.61 5.87 -2.04
CA THR A 158 15.63 6.43 -2.92
C THR A 158 15.30 5.99 -4.35
N PRO A 159 14.97 6.92 -5.27
CA PRO A 159 14.69 6.58 -6.66
C PRO A 159 15.86 5.87 -7.33
N ARG A 160 15.55 4.90 -8.19
CA ARG A 160 16.51 4.24 -9.07
C ARG A 160 16.38 4.75 -10.50
N SER A 161 17.44 4.66 -11.29
CA SER A 161 17.39 4.94 -12.72
C SER A 161 16.61 3.83 -13.43
N SER A 162 15.41 4.16 -13.91
CA SER A 162 14.56 3.27 -14.70
C SER A 162 14.83 3.45 -16.20
N THR A 163 14.87 2.35 -16.95
CA THR A 163 14.92 2.35 -18.42
C THR A 163 13.61 1.93 -19.08
N ASN A 164 12.62 1.46 -18.31
CA ASN A 164 11.36 0.92 -18.84
C ASN A 164 10.15 1.50 -18.11
N THR A 165 9.93 2.81 -18.25
CA THR A 165 8.91 3.58 -17.53
C THR A 165 7.48 3.25 -17.98
N PRO A 166 6.56 2.87 -17.08
CA PRO A 166 5.15 2.73 -17.43
C PRO A 166 4.54 4.10 -17.77
N ALA A 167 3.56 4.13 -18.69
CA ALA A 167 2.86 5.36 -19.03
C ALA A 167 2.10 5.97 -17.83
N VAL A 168 1.57 5.11 -16.96
CA VAL A 168 0.85 5.50 -15.75
C VAL A 168 1.43 4.73 -14.56
N ALA A 169 1.87 5.46 -13.54
CA ALA A 169 2.51 4.90 -12.35
C ALA A 169 1.48 4.60 -11.25
N ILE A 170 0.51 5.50 -11.06
CA ILE A 170 -0.61 5.32 -10.14
C ILE A 170 -1.87 5.69 -10.90
N ASP A 171 -2.77 4.73 -11.07
CA ASP A 171 -4.00 4.88 -11.84
C ASP A 171 -5.21 4.64 -10.95
N THR A 172 -5.97 5.68 -10.63
CA THR A 172 -7.24 5.54 -9.90
C THR A 172 -8.39 5.66 -10.89
N GLY A 173 -9.04 4.53 -11.17
CA GLY A 173 -10.18 4.47 -12.10
C GLY A 173 -11.44 5.13 -11.54
N GLU A 174 -12.46 5.30 -12.37
CA GLU A 174 -13.71 5.99 -12.00
C GLU A 174 -14.46 5.36 -10.81
N LEU A 175 -14.39 4.02 -10.68
CA LEU A 175 -14.97 3.26 -9.57
C LEU A 175 -14.00 3.11 -8.38
N GLY A 176 -12.74 3.52 -8.57
CA GLY A 176 -11.70 3.48 -7.56
C GLY A 176 -11.79 4.66 -6.60
N GLY A 177 -11.16 4.50 -5.44
CA GLY A 177 -10.93 5.62 -4.56
C GLY A 177 -10.01 5.31 -3.40
N MET A 178 -9.47 6.36 -2.80
CA MET A 178 -8.59 6.31 -1.64
C MET A 178 -9.18 7.21 -0.56
N TYR A 179 -9.44 6.62 0.61
CA TYR A 179 -10.11 7.29 1.72
C TYR A 179 -9.29 7.07 2.98
N ALA A 180 -8.63 8.14 3.47
CA ALA A 180 -7.79 8.02 4.65
C ALA A 180 -7.78 9.30 5.49
N ASP A 181 -7.17 9.27 6.68
CA ASP A 181 -6.84 10.50 7.39
C ASP A 181 -5.74 11.27 6.65
N LYS A 182 -4.71 10.56 6.20
CA LYS A 182 -3.61 11.08 5.39
C LYS A 182 -3.38 10.21 4.15
N ILE A 183 -3.15 10.85 3.00
CA ILE A 183 -2.81 10.18 1.75
C ILE A 183 -1.50 10.76 1.19
N THR A 184 -0.55 9.89 0.87
CA THR A 184 0.71 10.25 0.22
C THR A 184 0.87 9.43 -1.07
N LEU A 185 0.94 10.09 -2.22
CA LEU A 185 1.18 9.46 -3.51
C LEU A 185 2.52 9.94 -4.07
N ILE A 186 3.39 9.00 -4.43
CA ILE A 186 4.73 9.29 -4.94
C ILE A 186 4.92 8.51 -6.24
N SER A 187 5.31 9.20 -7.31
CA SER A 187 5.76 8.59 -8.56
C SER A 187 7.15 9.11 -8.89
N THR A 188 8.15 8.23 -8.90
CA THR A 188 9.55 8.63 -9.12
C THR A 188 9.98 8.60 -10.58
N ASP A 189 9.15 8.03 -11.46
CA ASP A 189 9.40 8.01 -12.89
C ASP A 189 9.00 9.34 -13.56
N LYS A 190 9.97 10.01 -14.17
CA LYS A 190 9.84 11.34 -14.80
C LYS A 190 8.94 11.41 -16.04
N ASP A 191 8.70 10.27 -16.69
CA ASP A 191 7.88 10.18 -17.91
C ASP A 191 6.52 9.52 -17.64
N ALA A 192 6.26 9.10 -16.40
CA ALA A 192 5.00 8.49 -16.00
C ALA A 192 3.98 9.54 -15.54
N THR A 193 2.71 9.14 -15.54
CA THR A 193 1.60 9.94 -15.03
C THR A 193 1.03 9.34 -13.75
N VAL A 194 0.73 10.19 -12.76
CA VAL A 194 -0.24 9.88 -11.70
C VAL A 194 -1.60 10.31 -12.22
N ARG A 195 -2.55 9.39 -12.35
CA ARG A 195 -3.88 9.64 -12.91
C ARG A 195 -4.96 9.38 -11.86
N ASN A 196 -5.84 10.35 -11.68
CA ASN A 196 -7.04 10.23 -10.85
C ASN A 196 -8.31 10.52 -11.65
N GLN A 197 -9.13 9.50 -11.83
CA GLN A 197 -10.48 9.59 -12.41
C GLN A 197 -11.57 9.31 -11.35
N GLY A 198 -11.20 8.69 -10.23
CA GLY A 198 -12.07 8.38 -9.10
C GLY A 198 -12.02 9.44 -7.99
N GLN A 199 -11.91 8.97 -6.75
CA GLN A 199 -11.90 9.83 -5.56
C GLN A 199 -10.64 9.64 -4.72
N ILE A 200 -9.92 10.72 -4.46
CA ILE A 200 -8.85 10.78 -3.45
C ILE A 200 -9.33 11.76 -2.38
N PHE A 201 -9.65 11.22 -1.21
CA PHE A 201 -10.22 11.97 -0.11
C PHE A 201 -9.42 11.74 1.18
N ALA A 202 -8.83 12.82 1.70
CA ALA A 202 -8.16 12.80 3.00
C ALA A 202 -8.92 13.64 4.04
N GLN A 203 -8.85 13.21 5.30
CA GLN A 203 -9.34 13.98 6.45
C GLN A 203 -8.31 15.06 6.86
N ALA A 204 -8.07 15.24 8.16
CA ALA A 204 -7.24 16.32 8.68
C ALA A 204 -5.75 16.12 8.38
N GLY A 205 -5.31 14.87 8.21
CA GLY A 205 -3.93 14.53 7.84
C GLY A 205 -3.50 14.99 6.44
N GLY A 206 -4.46 15.21 5.54
CA GLY A 206 -4.26 15.87 4.26
C GLY A 206 -3.78 14.98 3.10
N VAL A 207 -3.61 15.60 1.94
CA VAL A 207 -3.14 14.94 0.70
C VAL A 207 -1.76 15.48 0.34
N SER A 208 -0.81 14.58 0.07
CA SER A 208 0.48 14.91 -0.54
C SER A 208 0.66 14.11 -1.83
N ILE A 209 0.91 14.78 -2.95
CA ILE A 209 1.25 14.14 -4.22
C ILE A 209 2.60 14.67 -4.69
N ASP A 210 3.53 13.77 -4.93
CA ASP A 210 4.84 14.05 -5.52
C ASP A 210 5.03 13.21 -6.77
N ALA A 211 4.73 13.79 -7.92
CA ALA A 211 4.86 13.14 -9.23
C ALA A 211 6.04 13.74 -9.98
N ALA A 212 7.11 12.97 -10.17
CA ALA A 212 8.26 13.40 -10.97
C ALA A 212 7.87 13.74 -12.43
N GLY A 213 6.85 13.07 -12.95
CA GLY A 213 6.23 13.34 -14.24
C GLY A 213 4.97 14.18 -14.14
N ARG A 214 3.85 13.66 -14.67
CA ARG A 214 2.59 14.40 -14.80
C ARG A 214 1.58 13.99 -13.72
N LEU A 215 0.70 14.92 -13.36
CA LEU A 215 -0.54 14.63 -12.65
C LEU A 215 -1.73 14.92 -13.58
N GLY A 216 -2.56 13.92 -13.82
CA GLY A 216 -3.85 14.08 -14.50
C GLY A 216 -5.00 13.83 -13.53
N ASN A 217 -5.86 14.83 -13.31
CA ASN A 217 -7.04 14.74 -12.45
C ASN A 217 -8.32 15.07 -13.23
N SER A 218 -9.13 14.06 -13.51
CA SER A 218 -10.51 14.23 -14.00
C SER A 218 -11.56 13.88 -12.94
N GLY A 219 -11.14 13.24 -11.84
CA GLY A 219 -11.97 12.91 -10.69
C GLY A 219 -11.95 13.98 -9.60
N THR A 220 -12.02 13.54 -8.35
CA THR A 220 -11.97 14.40 -7.17
C THR A 220 -10.71 14.17 -6.36
N LEU A 221 -9.98 15.24 -6.09
CA LEU A 221 -8.94 15.35 -5.07
C LEU A 221 -9.46 16.31 -3.99
N ALA A 222 -9.74 15.80 -2.80
CA ALA A 222 -10.31 16.58 -1.72
C ALA A 222 -9.60 16.31 -0.39
N SER A 223 -9.33 17.38 0.35
CA SER A 223 -8.68 17.32 1.66
C SER A 223 -9.43 18.15 2.67
N GLN A 224 -9.75 17.58 3.84
CA GLN A 224 -10.22 18.36 5.00
C GLN A 224 -9.08 19.05 5.75
N GLY A 225 -7.82 18.66 5.47
CA GLY A 225 -6.60 19.35 5.85
C GLY A 225 -6.02 20.14 4.67
N SER A 226 -4.70 20.19 4.59
CA SER A 226 -3.99 20.76 3.43
C SER A 226 -3.88 19.76 2.28
N ALA A 227 -3.65 20.27 1.07
CA ALA A 227 -3.25 19.49 -0.09
C ALA A 227 -1.97 20.08 -0.68
N ASP A 228 -0.91 19.27 -0.74
CA ASP A 228 0.38 19.62 -1.30
C ASP A 228 0.63 18.77 -2.55
N ILE A 229 0.60 19.40 -3.72
CA ILE A 229 0.73 18.73 -5.01
C ILE A 229 1.97 19.28 -5.72
N ARG A 230 2.89 18.38 -6.07
CA ARG A 230 4.07 18.65 -6.87
C ARG A 230 4.05 17.77 -8.12
N ALA A 231 4.09 18.40 -9.29
CA ALA A 231 4.22 17.68 -10.55
C ALA A 231 4.88 18.54 -11.62
N LYS A 232 5.58 17.94 -12.58
CA LYS A 232 6.15 18.67 -13.73
C LYS A 232 5.07 19.36 -14.56
N GLN A 233 3.90 18.73 -14.65
CA GLN A 233 2.72 19.29 -15.30
C GLN A 233 1.47 18.74 -14.61
N VAL A 234 0.48 19.61 -14.41
CA VAL A 234 -0.81 19.26 -13.85
C VAL A 234 -1.88 19.52 -14.91
N GLU A 235 -2.64 18.49 -15.22
CA GLU A 235 -3.85 18.58 -16.05
C GLU A 235 -5.05 18.29 -15.17
N ASN A 236 -5.89 19.29 -14.96
CA ASN A 236 -7.07 19.15 -14.12
C ASN A 236 -8.33 19.51 -14.90
N SER A 237 -9.19 18.52 -15.12
CA SER A 237 -10.57 18.69 -15.61
C SER A 237 -11.61 18.34 -14.55
N GLY A 238 -11.18 17.83 -13.39
CA GLY A 238 -12.01 17.52 -12.24
C GLY A 238 -11.90 18.54 -11.11
N THR A 239 -12.08 18.08 -9.88
CA THR A 239 -12.02 18.92 -8.67
C THR A 239 -10.72 18.71 -7.92
N VAL A 240 -10.08 19.80 -7.52
CA VAL A 240 -9.02 19.83 -6.50
C VAL A 240 -9.44 20.80 -5.42
N SER A 241 -9.57 20.34 -4.18
CA SER A 241 -10.00 21.16 -3.05
C SER A 241 -9.25 20.81 -1.77
N ALA A 242 -8.98 21.82 -0.95
CA ALA A 242 -8.46 21.66 0.39
C ALA A 242 -9.18 22.66 1.31
N LYS A 243 -9.57 22.22 2.51
CA LYS A 243 -10.08 23.12 3.55
C LYS A 243 -8.93 23.92 4.19
N GLY A 244 -7.75 23.31 4.28
CA GLY A 244 -6.50 23.94 4.66
C GLY A 244 -5.82 24.63 3.47
N GLN A 245 -4.48 24.61 3.45
CA GLN A 245 -3.71 25.18 2.33
C GLN A 245 -3.76 24.26 1.12
N LEU A 246 -3.94 24.83 -0.08
CA LEU A 246 -3.75 24.13 -1.35
C LEU A 246 -2.48 24.67 -2.02
N ASN A 247 -1.43 23.87 -2.03
CA ASN A 247 -0.19 24.16 -2.73
C ASN A 247 -0.12 23.32 -4.02
N LEU A 248 0.03 23.99 -5.16
CA LEU A 248 0.24 23.37 -6.47
C LEU A 248 1.54 23.90 -7.05
N ARG A 249 2.52 23.02 -7.29
CA ARG A 249 3.87 23.39 -7.75
C ARG A 249 4.37 22.47 -8.85
#